data_AF-A0A4R4D1P5-F1
#
_entry.id   AF-A0A4R4D1P5-F1
#
_cell.length_a   1.000
_cell.length_b   1.000
_cell.length_c   1.000
_cell.angle_alpha   90.00
_cell.angle_beta   90.00
_cell.angle_gamma   90.00
#
_symmetry.space_group_name_H-M   'P 1'
#
loop_
_entity.id
_entity.type
_entity.pdbx_description
1 polymer ?
#
loop_
_entity_poly.entity_id
_entity_poly.type
_entity_poly.pdbx_seq_one_letter_code
_entity_poly.pdbx_strand_id
1 'polypeptide(L)'
;MVFISGILTLSSEALASGIFLRLWFPSLSISVFALLILLLVIVINALGKRGFSYVESAMAMIKIAVLFIFLIFGGIFLFTKGIPLTPNSFSNFNTFFPKGISGGWYYLR
;
A
#
# COMPACT_ATOMS: atom_id res chain seq x y z
N MET A 1 22.90 12.57 -2.52
CA MET A 1 21.70 12.10 -1.79
C MET A 1 20.72 11.36 -2.71
N VAL A 2 20.27 11.95 -3.83
CA VAL A 2 19.21 11.39 -4.72
C VAL A 2 19.48 9.97 -5.27
N PHE A 3 20.72 9.65 -5.62
CA PHE A 3 21.05 8.31 -6.15
C PHE A 3 20.89 7.19 -5.13
N ILE A 4 21.32 7.43 -3.89
CA ILE A 4 21.23 6.45 -2.80
C ILE A 4 19.76 6.20 -2.45
N SER A 5 18.96 7.26 -2.36
CA SER A 5 17.51 7.12 -2.14
C SER A 5 16.83 6.39 -3.31
N GLY A 6 17.21 6.66 -4.56
CA GLY A 6 16.63 5.96 -5.72
C GLY A 6 16.90 4.46 -5.72
N ILE A 7 18.13 4.05 -5.40
CA ILE A 7 18.51 2.63 -5.32
C ILE A 7 17.78 1.94 -4.16
N LEU A 8 17.69 2.60 -3.00
CA LEU A 8 16.98 2.05 -1.83
C LEU A 8 15.48 1.90 -2.10
N THR A 9 14.83 2.90 -2.70
CA THR A 9 13.42 2.84 -3.07
C THR A 9 13.16 1.69 -4.06
N LEU A 10 13.93 1.61 -5.15
CA LEU A 10 13.76 0.55 -6.14
C LEU A 10 13.96 -0.85 -5.53
N SER A 11 14.96 -0.99 -4.65
CA SER A 11 15.21 -2.26 -3.95
C SER A 11 14.05 -2.65 -3.03
N SER A 12 13.47 -1.68 -2.33
CA SER A 12 12.29 -1.87 -1.46
C SER A 12 11.07 -2.29 -2.26
N GLU A 13 10.79 -1.64 -3.38
CA GLU A 13 9.67 -1.97 -4.27
C GLU A 13 9.80 -3.37 -4.88
N ALA A 14 11.00 -3.74 -5.34
CA ALA A 14 11.27 -5.07 -5.88
C ALA A 14 11.07 -6.18 -4.83
N LEU A 15 11.52 -5.95 -3.59
CA LEU A 15 11.30 -6.88 -2.48
C LEU A 15 9.82 -6.99 -2.12
N ALA A 16 9.11 -5.88 -1.99
CA ALA A 16 7.68 -5.86 -1.70
C ALA A 16 6.88 -6.62 -2.78
N SER A 17 7.21 -6.40 -4.05
CA SER A 17 6.61 -7.14 -5.17
C SER A 17 6.93 -8.63 -5.13
N GLY A 18 8.17 -9.01 -4.80
CA GLY A 18 8.56 -10.41 -4.63
C GLY A 18 7.84 -11.12 -3.49
N ILE A 19 7.63 -10.44 -2.36
CA ILE A 19 6.82 -10.96 -1.24
C ILE A 19 5.36 -11.14 -1.68
N PHE A 20 4.82 -10.16 -2.40
CA PHE A 20 3.45 -10.24 -2.91
C PHE A 20 3.27 -11.41 -3.88
N LEU A 21 4.20 -11.63 -4.80
CA LEU A 21 4.16 -12.78 -5.72
C LEU A 21 4.31 -14.12 -5.00
N ARG A 22 5.07 -14.18 -3.90
CA ARG A 22 5.15 -15.39 -3.07
C ARG A 22 3.81 -15.76 -2.44
N LEU A 23 2.98 -14.77 -2.09
CA LEU A 23 1.62 -15.04 -1.57
C LEU A 23 0.75 -15.74 -2.62
N TRP A 24 0.99 -15.46 -3.91
CA TRP A 24 0.30 -16.11 -5.03
C TRP A 24 0.94 -17.46 -5.40
N PHE A 25 2.26 -17.56 -5.34
CA PHE A 25 3.04 -18.74 -5.71
C PHE A 25 3.99 -19.14 -4.56
N PRO A 26 3.48 -19.88 -3.55
CA PRO A 26 4.22 -20.18 -2.33
C PRO A 26 5.39 -21.15 -2.53
N SER A 27 5.43 -21.86 -3.65
CA SER A 27 6.47 -22.84 -4.01
C SER A 27 7.81 -22.22 -4.38
N LEU A 28 7.85 -20.93 -4.74
CA LEU A 28 9.04 -20.24 -5.22
C LEU A 28 9.63 -19.30 -4.16
N SER A 29 10.95 -19.19 -4.14
CA SER A 29 11.68 -18.33 -3.20
C SER A 29 11.52 -16.84 -3.55
N ILE A 30 11.47 -15.99 -2.51
CA ILE A 30 11.36 -14.52 -2.64
C ILE A 30 12.47 -13.96 -3.52
N SER A 31 13.69 -14.47 -3.38
CA SER A 31 14.86 -13.99 -4.11
C SER A 31 14.71 -14.14 -5.62
N VAL A 32 14.04 -15.20 -6.07
CA VAL A 32 13.81 -15.46 -7.51
C VAL A 32 12.83 -14.45 -8.07
N PHE A 33 11.73 -14.18 -7.35
CA PHE A 33 10.76 -13.17 -7.79
C PHE A 33 11.35 -11.76 -7.77
N ALA A 34 12.06 -11.39 -6.71
CA ALA A 34 12.70 -10.07 -6.63
C ALA A 34 13.70 -9.85 -7.78
N LEU A 35 14.51 -10.86 -8.13
CA LEU A 35 15.39 -10.82 -9.30
C LEU A 35 14.63 -10.67 -10.62
N LEU A 36 13.53 -11.41 -10.77
CA LEU A 36 12.71 -11.38 -11.98
C LEU A 36 12.08 -9.99 -12.19
N ILE A 37 11.55 -9.38 -11.12
CA ILE A 37 11.02 -8.01 -11.15
C ILE A 37 12.12 -6.99 -11.50
N LEU A 38 13.31 -7.08 -10.90
CA LEU A 38 14.42 -6.19 -11.24
C LEU A 38 14.83 -6.32 -12.70
N LEU A 39 14.91 -7.55 -13.21
CA LEU A 39 15.26 -7.81 -14.60
C LEU A 39 14.21 -7.24 -15.56
N LEU A 40 12.93 -7.40 -15.22
CA LEU A 40 11.82 -6.81 -15.98
C LEU A 40 11.91 -5.28 -16.02
N VAL A 41 12.21 -4.63 -14.88
CA VAL A 41 12.42 -3.17 -14.82
C VAL A 41 13.58 -2.73 -15.72
N ILE A 42 14.70 -3.46 -15.71
CA ILE A 42 15.85 -3.19 -16.58
C ILE A 42 15.48 -3.33 -18.05
N VAL A 43 14.75 -4.38 -18.42
CA VAL A 43 14.30 -4.61 -19.80
C VAL A 43 13.36 -3.49 -20.26
N ILE A 44 12.40 -3.08 -19.44
CA ILE A 44 11.49 -1.97 -19.76
C ILE A 44 12.27 -0.67 -19.92
N ASN A 45 13.25 -0.42 -19.06
CA ASN A 45 14.11 0.76 -19.16
C ASN A 45 14.98 0.72 -20.43
N ALA A 46 15.40 -0.47 -20.87
CA ALA A 46 16.17 -0.67 -22.10
C ALA A 46 15.36 -0.48 -23.39
N LEU A 47 14.03 -0.69 -23.36
CA LEU A 47 13.12 -0.43 -24.50
C LEU A 47 12.96 1.08 -24.81
N GLY A 48 13.62 1.95 -24.04
CA GLY A 48 13.74 3.38 -24.29
C GLY A 48 12.55 4.21 -23.78
N LYS A 49 12.72 5.53 -23.85
CA LYS A 49 11.82 6.53 -23.24
C LYS A 49 10.35 6.42 -23.64
N ARG A 50 10.07 5.94 -24.85
CA ARG A 50 8.69 5.77 -25.36
C ARG A 50 8.00 4.57 -24.70
N GLY A 51 8.68 3.42 -24.61
CA GLY A 51 8.12 2.22 -23.99
C GLY A 51 7.80 2.41 -22.51
N PHE A 52 8.69 3.08 -21.77
CA PHE A 52 8.47 3.40 -20.36
C PHE A 52 7.21 4.25 -20.14
N SER A 53 7.02 5.31 -20.94
CA SER A 53 5.87 6.20 -20.82
C SER A 53 4.53 5.48 -21.07
N TYR A 54 4.49 4.54 -22.03
CA TYR A 54 3.29 3.73 -22.27
C TYR A 54 2.98 2.79 -21.10
N VAL A 55 3.99 2.10 -20.55
CA VAL A 55 3.80 1.20 -19.41
C VAL A 55 3.37 1.97 -18.17
N GLU A 56 3.98 3.12 -17.91
CA GLU A 56 3.66 3.97 -16.78
C GLU A 56 2.22 4.48 -16.87
N SER A 57 1.79 4.95 -18.04
CA SER A 57 0.42 5.41 -18.27
C SER A 57 -0.61 4.28 -18.10
N ALA A 58 -0.33 3.08 -18.63
CA ALA A 58 -1.20 1.92 -18.48
C ALA A 58 -1.33 1.50 -17.00
N MET A 59 -0.21 1.45 -16.27
CA MET A 59 -0.21 1.11 -14.83
C MET A 59 -0.92 2.17 -13.99
N ALA A 60 -0.78 3.45 -14.33
CA ALA A 60 -1.51 4.53 -13.66
C ALA A 60 -3.03 4.38 -13.87
N MET A 61 -3.48 4.06 -15.09
CA MET A 61 -4.90 3.81 -15.36
C MET A 61 -5.45 2.65 -14.53
N ILE A 62 -4.71 1.53 -14.43
CA ILE A 62 -5.09 0.38 -13.60
C ILE A 62 -5.17 0.76 -12.12
N LYS A 63 -4.17 1.48 -11.59
CA LYS A 63 -4.17 1.94 -10.18
C LYS A 63 -5.41 2.76 -9.85
N ILE A 64 -5.77 3.69 -10.73
CA ILE A 64 -6.95 4.53 -10.58
C ILE A 64 -8.22 3.67 -10.60
N ALA A 65 -8.36 2.77 -11.57
CA ALA A 65 -9.51 1.88 -11.68
C ALA A 65 -9.69 1.02 -10.42
N VAL A 66 -8.61 0.42 -9.91
CA VAL A 66 -8.64 -0.39 -8.68
C VAL A 66 -9.05 0.44 -7.47
N LEU A 67 -8.56 1.67 -7.34
CA LEU A 67 -8.97 2.59 -6.26
C LEU A 67 -10.47 2.91 -6.33
N PHE A 68 -11.01 3.21 -7.52
CA PHE A 68 -12.44 3.45 -7.70
C PHE A 68 -13.28 2.23 -7.31
N ILE A 69 -12.88 1.04 -7.76
CA ILE A 69 -13.55 -0.21 -7.41
C ILE A 69 -13.51 -0.40 -5.88
N PHE A 70 -12.34 -0.24 -5.26
CA PHE A 70 -12.19 -0.38 -3.81
C PHE A 70 -13.08 0.61 -3.03
N LEU A 71 -13.17 1.87 -3.47
CA LEU A 71 -14.05 2.86 -2.85
C LEU A 71 -15.53 2.50 -2.98
N ILE A 72 -15.96 2.03 -4.15
CA ILE A 72 -17.35 1.62 -4.39
C ILE A 72 -17.69 0.40 -3.51
N PHE A 73 -16.85 -0.64 -3.52
CA PHE A 73 -17.07 -1.84 -2.70
C PHE A 73 -17.01 -1.52 -1.21
N GLY A 74 -16.07 -0.68 -0.77
CA GLY A 74 -15.99 -0.19 0.60
C GLY A 74 -17.25 0.57 1.01
N GLY A 75 -17.74 1.47 0.17
CA GLY A 75 -19.00 2.19 0.39
C GLY A 75 -20.20 1.26 0.50
N ILE A 76 -20.37 0.36 -0.48
CA ILE A 76 -21.47 -0.63 -0.48
C ILE A 76 -21.39 -1.50 0.78
N PHE A 77 -20.19 -1.93 1.19
CA PHE A 77 -19.99 -2.72 2.40
C PHE A 77 -20.46 -1.95 3.65
N LEU A 78 -20.09 -0.67 3.77
CA LEU A 78 -20.50 0.19 4.89
C LEU A 78 -22.03 0.39 4.96
N PHE A 79 -22.70 0.59 3.82
CA PHE A 79 -24.13 0.90 3.78
C PHE A 79 -25.03 -0.35 3.76
N THR A 80 -24.54 -1.50 3.29
CA THR A 80 -25.35 -2.73 3.12
C THR A 80 -25.18 -3.70 4.27
N LYS A 81 -23.93 -3.95 4.68
CA LYS A 81 -23.62 -4.73 5.88
C LYS A 81 -23.27 -3.71 6.94
N GLY A 82 -24.30 -3.10 7.54
CA GLY A 82 -24.11 -2.26 8.71
C GLY A 82 -23.16 -2.98 9.65
N ILE A 83 -21.94 -2.46 9.76
CA ILE A 83 -20.97 -2.99 10.72
C ILE A 83 -21.73 -2.90 12.04
N PRO A 84 -21.92 -4.00 12.80
CA PRO A 84 -22.34 -3.83 14.18
C PRO A 84 -21.23 -3.00 14.79
N LEU A 85 -21.49 -1.70 14.91
CA LEU A 85 -20.67 -0.78 15.66
C LEU A 85 -20.83 -1.31 17.09
N THR A 86 -20.03 -2.30 17.48
CA THR A 86 -19.54 -2.36 18.85
C THR A 86 -19.22 -0.91 19.18
N PRO A 87 -19.78 -0.31 20.24
CA PRO A 87 -19.67 1.12 20.49
C PRO A 87 -18.18 1.47 20.54
N ASN A 88 -17.65 1.86 19.39
CA ASN A 88 -16.25 2.10 19.18
C ASN A 88 -16.03 3.49 19.74
N SER A 89 -14.90 3.68 20.43
CA SER A 89 -14.46 4.93 21.07
C SER A 89 -14.36 6.17 20.14
N PHE A 90 -14.85 6.05 18.91
CA PHE A 90 -14.91 7.06 17.86
C PHE A 90 -16.32 7.60 17.62
N SER A 91 -17.36 7.09 18.30
CA SER A 91 -18.75 7.54 18.09
C SER A 91 -19.07 8.88 18.77
N ASN A 92 -18.23 9.33 19.70
CA ASN A 92 -18.39 10.61 20.38
C ASN A 92 -17.05 11.35 20.45
N PHE A 93 -17.03 12.67 20.24
CA PHE A 93 -15.85 13.49 20.55
C PHE A 93 -15.45 13.39 22.05
N ASN A 94 -16.39 12.99 22.92
CA ASN A 94 -16.14 12.71 24.34
C ASN A 94 -15.38 11.41 24.62
N THR A 95 -15.28 10.47 23.66
CA THR A 95 -14.49 9.23 23.83
C THR A 95 -13.06 9.35 23.30
N PHE A 96 -12.72 10.42 22.57
CA PHE A 96 -11.33 10.76 22.24
C PHE A 96 -10.54 11.27 23.46
N PHE A 97 -11.22 11.83 24.46
CA PHE A 97 -10.63 12.24 25.73
C PHE A 97 -11.55 11.87 26.92
N PRO A 98 -11.66 10.59 27.30
CA PRO A 98 -12.56 10.15 28.37
C PRO A 98 -12.20 10.75 29.75
N LYS A 99 -11.01 11.36 29.91
CA LYS A 99 -10.58 12.11 31.10
C LYS A 99 -10.08 13.54 30.80
N GLY A 100 -10.31 14.08 29.60
CA GLY A 100 -9.79 15.40 29.21
C GLY A 100 -8.26 15.48 29.12
N ILE A 101 -7.75 16.68 28.81
CA ILE A 101 -6.32 17.02 28.63
C ILE A 101 -5.51 16.87 29.95
N SER A 102 -6.17 16.63 31.09
CA SER A 102 -5.53 16.45 32.40
C SER A 102 -5.06 15.02 32.68
N GLY A 103 -5.41 14.03 31.84
CA GLY A 103 -4.99 12.63 32.02
C GLY A 103 -3.50 12.37 31.82
N GLY A 104 -2.77 13.26 31.14
CA GLY A 104 -1.33 13.13 30.90
C GLY A 104 -0.45 13.29 32.14
N TRP A 105 -0.95 13.99 33.18
CA TRP A 105 -0.16 14.32 34.36
C TRP A 105 -0.13 13.23 35.44
N TYR A 106 -0.99 12.22 35.36
CA TYR A 106 -1.04 11.13 36.35
C TYR A 106 -0.07 9.96 36.07
N TYR A 107 0.66 9.98 34.95
CA TYR A 107 1.67 8.96 34.60
C TYR A 107 3.12 9.40 34.89
N LEU A 108 3.32 10.58 35.47
CA LEU A 108 4.64 11.13 35.82
C LEU A 108 4.82 11.36 37.33
N ARG A 109 4.15 10.55 38.17
CA ARG A 109 4.39 10.52 39.61
C ARG A 109 4.64 9.10 40.09
#